data_AF-F8PYR0-F1
#
_entry.id   AF-F8PYR0-F1
#
_cell.length_a   1.000
_cell.length_b   1.000
_cell.length_c   1.000
_cell.angle_alpha   90.00
_cell.angle_beta   90.00
_cell.angle_gamma   90.00
#
_symmetry.space_group_name_H-M   'P 1'
#
loop_
_entity.id
_entity.type
_entity.pdbx_description
1 polymer ?
#
loop_
_entity_poly.entity_id
_entity_poly.type
_entity_poly.pdbx_seq_one_letter_code
_entity_poly.pdbx_strand_id
1 'polypeptide(L)'
;GILNSWTHKKKGQEIDNNLIKELNVLPLHKTVLTLEELRHPKQFIRGTQGNQMNITCRLTNLSMHKSTIIDVLLDSGCTGSCIDGKFAEKQGYERHRIPKPIPVYNADGTLNQDRSIKE
;
A
#
# COMPACT_ATOMS: atom_id res chain seq x y z
N GLY A 1 -29.28 -14.30 -10.71
CA GLY A 1 -29.22 -15.14 -9.49
C GLY A 1 -29.30 -14.26 -8.25
N ILE A 2 -29.67 -14.83 -7.11
CA ILE A 2 -29.94 -14.11 -5.85
C ILE A 2 -28.75 -13.22 -5.42
N LEU A 3 -27.51 -13.74 -5.53
CA LEU A 3 -26.31 -12.99 -5.18
C LEU A 3 -26.16 -11.71 -6.02
N ASN A 4 -26.41 -11.79 -7.33
CA ASN A 4 -26.31 -10.64 -8.23
C ASN A 4 -27.36 -9.56 -7.92
N SER A 5 -28.56 -9.95 -7.48
CA SER A 5 -29.59 -8.98 -7.05
C SER A 5 -29.28 -8.31 -5.71
N TRP A 6 -28.48 -8.95 -4.86
CA TRP A 6 -28.04 -8.39 -3.57
C TRP A 6 -26.74 -7.57 -3.69
N THR A 7 -25.99 -7.75 -4.77
CA THR A 7 -24.72 -7.08 -5.02
C THR A 7 -24.96 -5.64 -5.48
N HIS A 8 -24.10 -4.71 -5.06
CA HIS A 8 -24.14 -3.33 -5.52
C HIS A 8 -24.01 -3.27 -7.06
N LYS A 9 -24.85 -2.47 -7.71
CA LYS A 9 -24.93 -2.37 -9.19
C LYS A 9 -23.60 -2.16 -9.93
N LYS A 10 -22.60 -1.55 -9.28
CA LYS A 10 -21.25 -1.31 -9.86
C LYS A 10 -20.23 -2.44 -9.60
N LYS A 11 -20.61 -3.47 -8.85
CA LYS A 11 -19.76 -4.63 -8.50
C LYS A 11 -20.22 -5.92 -9.19
N GLY A 12 -21.23 -5.88 -10.08
CA GLY A 12 -21.77 -7.09 -10.71
C GLY A 12 -20.74 -7.94 -11.47
N GLN A 13 -19.67 -7.33 -11.99
CA GLN A 13 -18.58 -8.05 -12.65
C GLN A 13 -17.69 -8.87 -11.69
N GLU A 14 -17.72 -8.57 -10.39
CA GLU A 14 -17.00 -9.33 -9.36
C GLU A 14 -17.73 -10.64 -9.03
N ILE A 15 -18.99 -10.80 -9.45
CA ILE A 15 -19.77 -12.02 -9.23
C ILE A 15 -19.45 -13.03 -10.33
N ASP A 16 -18.41 -13.83 -10.11
CA ASP A 16 -18.02 -14.93 -10.98
C ASP A 16 -18.12 -16.31 -10.28
N ASN A 17 -17.85 -17.37 -11.04
CA ASN A 17 -17.90 -18.73 -10.53
C ASN A 17 -16.82 -19.02 -9.46
N ASN A 18 -15.73 -18.25 -9.43
CA ASN A 18 -14.65 -18.44 -8.46
C ASN A 18 -15.08 -17.86 -7.10
N LEU A 19 -15.68 -16.67 -7.08
CA LEU A 19 -16.24 -16.08 -5.87
C LEU A 19 -17.31 -16.98 -5.26
N ILE A 20 -18.19 -17.58 -6.07
CA ILE A 20 -19.21 -18.52 -5.56
C ILE A 20 -18.57 -19.73 -4.87
N LYS A 21 -17.51 -20.30 -5.46
CA LYS A 21 -16.77 -21.41 -4.85
C LYS A 21 -16.10 -20.99 -3.54
N GLU A 22 -15.53 -19.79 -3.50
CA GLU A 22 -14.90 -19.24 -2.30
C GLU A 22 -15.92 -19.03 -1.17
N LEU A 23 -17.06 -18.40 -1.46
CA LEU A 23 -18.14 -18.19 -0.48
C LEU A 23 -18.65 -19.49 0.13
N ASN A 24 -18.70 -20.58 -0.65
CA ASN A 24 -19.17 -21.88 -0.19
C ASN A 24 -18.20 -22.60 0.75
N VAL A 25 -16.91 -22.25 0.75
CA VAL A 25 -15.90 -22.86 1.64
C VAL A 25 -15.47 -21.93 2.78
N LEU A 26 -15.83 -20.64 2.71
CA LEU A 26 -15.54 -19.68 3.77
C LEU A 26 -16.34 -19.98 5.05
N PRO A 27 -15.75 -19.79 6.25
CA PRO A 27 -16.49 -19.83 7.50
C PRO A 27 -17.63 -18.80 7.49
N LEU A 28 -18.78 -19.15 8.09
CA LEU A 28 -20.00 -18.34 8.06
C LEU A 28 -19.77 -16.84 8.36
N HIS A 29 -18.98 -16.52 9.39
CA HIS A 29 -18.70 -15.13 9.75
C HIS A 29 -17.94 -14.36 8.64
N LYS A 30 -17.02 -15.01 7.92
CA LYS A 30 -16.33 -14.41 6.77
C LYS A 30 -17.28 -14.27 5.59
N THR A 31 -18.10 -15.28 5.31
CA THR A 31 -19.11 -15.23 4.25
C THR A 31 -20.07 -14.06 4.44
N VAL A 32 -20.57 -13.84 5.66
CA VAL A 32 -21.43 -12.68 5.98
C VAL A 32 -20.71 -11.36 5.73
N LEU A 33 -19.46 -11.22 6.17
CA LEU A 33 -18.66 -10.00 5.92
C LEU A 33 -18.47 -9.74 4.43
N THR A 34 -18.13 -10.77 3.64
CA THR A 34 -17.96 -10.64 2.19
C THR A 34 -19.27 -10.26 1.49
N LEU A 35 -20.40 -10.86 1.89
CA LEU A 35 -21.72 -10.52 1.34
C LEU A 35 -22.13 -9.08 1.67
N GLU A 36 -21.87 -8.63 2.90
CA GLU A 36 -22.07 -7.24 3.29
C GLU A 36 -21.18 -6.30 2.46
N GLU A 37 -19.91 -6.65 2.22
CA GLU A 37 -19.00 -5.85 1.39
C GLU A 37 -19.47 -5.73 -0.07
N LEU A 38 -20.00 -6.81 -0.65
CA LEU A 38 -20.57 -6.82 -2.01
C LEU A 38 -21.80 -5.92 -2.15
N ARG A 39 -22.56 -5.72 -1.07
CA ARG A 39 -23.73 -4.82 -1.04
C ARG A 39 -23.32 -3.34 -1.06
N HIS A 40 -22.12 -3.01 -0.60
CA HIS A 40 -21.63 -1.63 -0.55
C HIS A 40 -20.92 -1.23 -1.86
N PRO A 41 -20.94 0.07 -2.23
CA PRO A 41 -20.15 0.55 -3.36
C PRO A 41 -18.65 0.28 -3.15
N LYS A 42 -17.88 0.29 -4.25
CA LYS A 42 -16.41 0.22 -4.17
C LYS A 42 -15.91 1.36 -3.29
N GLN A 43 -15.12 1.02 -2.29
CA GLN A 43 -14.48 1.98 -1.40
C GLN A 43 -13.06 2.20 -1.89
N PHE A 44 -12.64 3.47 -1.91
CA PHE A 44 -11.30 3.86 -2.30
C PHE A 44 -10.76 4.82 -1.26
N ILE A 45 -9.51 4.63 -0.89
CA ILE A 45 -8.75 5.65 -0.16
C ILE A 45 -8.05 6.50 -1.24
N ARG A 46 -8.34 7.80 -1.26
CA ARG A 46 -7.78 8.74 -2.25
C ARG A 46 -7.35 10.02 -1.56
N GLY A 47 -6.20 10.55 -1.97
CA GLY A 47 -5.78 11.89 -1.58
C GLY A 47 -6.81 12.94 -2.01
N THR A 48 -6.99 13.99 -1.20
CA THR A 48 -7.93 15.08 -1.48
C THR A 48 -7.36 16.12 -2.46
N GLN A 49 -6.05 16.08 -2.72
CA GLN A 49 -5.33 17.03 -3.57
C GLN A 49 -4.36 16.32 -4.51
N GLY A 50 -4.70 16.28 -5.81
CA GLY A 50 -3.84 15.74 -6.86
C GLY A 50 -3.82 14.21 -6.98
N ASN A 51 -2.72 13.68 -7.52
CA ASN A 51 -2.53 12.26 -7.82
C ASN A 51 -1.71 11.51 -6.76
N GLN A 52 -1.42 12.16 -5.63
CA GLN A 52 -0.66 11.59 -4.52
C GLN A 52 -1.45 11.70 -3.23
N MET A 53 -1.17 10.81 -2.29
CA MET A 53 -1.71 10.88 -0.94
C MET A 53 -0.56 10.93 0.05
N ASN A 54 -0.43 12.06 0.73
CA ASN A 54 0.54 12.19 1.81
C ASN A 54 -0.15 11.95 3.15
N ILE A 55 0.55 11.33 4.08
CA ILE A 55 0.15 11.22 5.48
C ILE A 55 1.21 11.89 6.35
N THR A 56 0.75 12.61 7.36
CA THR A 56 1.65 13.18 8.36
C THR A 56 2.07 12.09 9.33
N CYS A 57 3.38 11.94 9.53
CA CYS A 57 3.94 10.94 10.43
C CYS A 57 5.06 11.55 11.28
N ARG A 58 5.33 10.88 12.40
CA ARG A 58 6.45 11.20 13.28
C ARG A 58 7.61 10.28 12.91
N LEU A 59 8.68 10.85 12.37
CA LEU A 59 9.93 10.14 12.14
C LEU A 59 10.87 10.39 13.32
N THR A 60 11.29 9.32 13.99
CA THR A 60 12.16 9.40 15.18
C THR A 60 13.52 8.82 14.86
N ASN A 61 14.56 9.65 14.98
CA ASN A 61 15.94 9.20 14.98
C ASN A 61 16.23 8.52 16.34
N LEU A 62 16.53 7.22 16.31
CA LEU A 62 16.77 6.44 17.53
C LEU A 62 18.12 6.72 18.18
N SER A 63 19.16 7.10 17.42
CA SER A 63 20.48 7.40 18.01
C SER A 63 20.49 8.76 18.71
N MET A 64 19.75 9.74 18.18
CA MET A 64 19.65 11.09 18.74
C MET A 64 18.43 11.29 19.65
N HIS A 65 17.53 10.31 19.73
CA HIS A 65 16.21 10.41 20.36
C HIS A 65 15.40 11.65 19.93
N LYS A 66 15.60 12.12 18.70
CA LYS A 66 14.95 13.31 18.15
C LYS A 66 13.84 12.91 17.19
N SER A 67 12.68 13.53 17.33
CA SER A 67 11.55 13.31 16.44
C SER A 67 11.26 14.54 15.59
N THR A 68 10.92 14.31 14.32
CA THR A 68 10.46 15.33 13.38
C THR A 68 9.12 14.90 12.81
N ILE A 69 8.19 15.85 12.69
CA ILE A 69 6.94 15.62 11.96
C ILE A 69 7.20 15.87 10.48
N ILE A 70 6.90 14.88 9.65
CA ILE A 70 7.11 14.94 8.20
C ILE A 70 5.87 14.43 7.47
N ASP A 71 5.69 14.90 6.24
CA ASP A 71 4.73 14.30 5.32
C ASP A 71 5.42 13.20 4.51
N VAL A 72 4.82 12.02 4.48
CA VAL A 72 5.29 10.87 3.69
C VAL A 72 4.24 10.46 2.68
N LEU A 73 4.69 9.95 1.54
CA LEU A 73 3.82 9.41 0.51
C LEU A 73 3.27 8.05 0.96
N LEU A 74 1.94 7.91 0.95
CA LEU A 74 1.28 6.62 1.07
C LEU A 74 1.23 5.96 -0.30
N ASP A 75 2.16 5.03 -0.54
CA ASP A 75 2.34 4.36 -1.83
C ASP A 75 2.08 2.86 -1.73
N SER A 76 0.97 2.40 -2.31
CA SER A 76 0.63 0.98 -2.40
C SER A 76 1.46 0.22 -3.45
N GLY A 77 2.15 0.94 -4.34
CA GLY A 77 3.04 0.37 -5.35
C GLY A 77 4.44 0.05 -4.82
N CYS A 78 4.77 0.46 -3.60
CA CYS A 78 6.08 0.22 -3.02
C CYS A 78 6.11 -1.08 -2.20
N THR A 79 7.08 -1.96 -2.48
CA THR A 79 7.21 -3.25 -1.77
C THR A 79 7.69 -3.09 -0.31
N GLY A 80 8.33 -1.97 0.01
CA GLY A 80 8.78 -1.66 1.37
C GLY A 80 8.88 -0.15 1.58
N SER A 81 8.97 0.30 2.83
CA SER A 81 9.15 1.72 3.09
C SER A 81 10.53 2.18 2.59
N CYS A 82 10.56 3.31 1.89
CA CYS A 82 11.78 3.93 1.38
C CYS A 82 11.89 5.38 1.84
N ILE A 83 13.13 5.85 1.99
CA ILE A 83 13.46 7.23 2.35
C ILE A 83 14.51 7.76 1.38
N ASP A 84 14.38 9.03 0.96
CA ASP A 84 15.38 9.66 0.10
C ASP A 84 16.73 9.77 0.84
N GLY A 85 17.80 9.33 0.18
CA GLY A 85 19.14 9.29 0.80
C GLY A 85 19.68 10.67 1.15
N LYS A 86 19.41 11.69 0.32
CA LYS A 86 19.84 13.08 0.59
C LYS A 86 19.06 13.67 1.76
N PHE A 87 17.77 13.37 1.86
CA PHE A 87 16.95 13.73 3.00
C PHE A 87 17.48 13.05 4.27
N ALA A 88 17.79 11.74 4.19
CA ALA A 88 18.29 11.00 5.33
C ALA A 88 19.60 11.58 5.88
N GLU A 89 20.52 11.93 4.97
CA GLU A 89 21.78 12.60 5.27
C GLU A 89 21.57 13.98 5.91
N LYS A 90 20.72 14.83 5.31
CA LYS A 90 20.41 16.17 5.83
C LYS A 90 19.80 16.15 7.23
N GLN A 91 19.05 15.10 7.56
CA GLN A 91 18.45 14.92 8.89
C GLN A 91 19.39 14.26 9.90
N GLY A 92 20.59 13.85 9.48
CA GLY A 92 21.57 13.21 10.37
C GLY A 92 21.19 11.78 10.77
N TYR A 93 20.43 11.07 9.94
CA TYR A 93 20.20 9.63 10.20
C TYR A 93 21.47 8.84 9.90
N GLU A 94 21.77 7.91 10.78
CA GLU A 94 22.83 6.94 10.58
C GLU A 94 22.46 6.00 9.42
N ARG A 95 23.41 5.80 8.49
CA ARG A 95 23.27 4.93 7.33
C ARG A 95 24.40 3.90 7.38
N HIS A 96 24.09 2.65 7.06
CA HIS A 96 25.08 1.57 7.14
C HIS A 96 25.19 0.89 5.80
N ARG A 97 26.38 0.94 5.20
CA ARG A 97 26.62 0.25 3.93
C ARG A 97 26.24 -1.22 4.03
N ILE A 98 25.38 -1.64 3.11
CA ILE A 98 24.97 -3.04 3.02
C ILE A 98 26.00 -3.83 2.21
N PRO A 99 26.29 -5.10 2.56
CA PRO A 99 27.29 -5.91 1.86
C PRO A 99 27.00 -6.12 0.38
N LYS A 100 25.71 -6.14 0.02
CA LYS A 100 25.24 -6.32 -1.35
C LYS A 100 24.17 -5.27 -1.66
N PRO A 101 24.38 -4.39 -2.66
CA PRO A 101 23.38 -3.42 -3.07
C PRO A 101 22.04 -4.08 -3.44
N ILE A 102 20.94 -3.47 -3.02
CA ILE A 102 19.58 -3.94 -3.33
C ILE A 102 19.12 -3.23 -4.61
N PRO A 103 18.94 -3.94 -5.74
CA PRO A 103 18.44 -3.31 -6.96
C PRO A 103 16.99 -2.85 -6.77
N VAL A 104 16.70 -1.65 -7.24
CA VAL A 104 15.36 -1.05 -7.22
C VAL A 104 14.86 -1.00 -8.65
N TYR A 105 13.62 -1.43 -8.86
CA TYR A 105 12.97 -1.44 -10.16
C TYR A 105 11.73 -0.57 -10.12
N ASN A 106 11.43 0.08 -11.25
CA ASN A 106 10.19 0.79 -11.47
C ASN A 106 9.01 -0.19 -11.65
N ALA A 107 7.79 0.33 -11.62
CA ALA A 107 6.58 -0.48 -11.80
C ALA A 107 6.52 -1.19 -13.17
N ASP A 108 7.21 -0.67 -14.19
CA ASP A 108 7.33 -1.29 -15.52
C ASP A 108 8.44 -2.35 -15.61
N GLY A 109 9.15 -2.63 -14.49
CA GLY A 109 10.23 -3.61 -14.41
C GLY A 109 11.60 -3.09 -14.86
N THR A 110 11.71 -1.84 -15.31
CA THR A 110 13.01 -1.23 -15.63
C THR A 110 13.79 -0.89 -14.36
N LEU A 111 15.12 -0.79 -14.46
CA LEU A 111 15.95 -0.35 -13.32
C LEU A 111 15.62 1.10 -12.96
N ASN A 112 15.47 1.37 -11.67
CA ASN A 112 15.30 2.72 -11.17
C ASN A 112 16.50 3.59 -11.55
N GLN A 113 16.29 4.91 -11.71
CA GLN A 113 17.32 5.85 -12.12
C GLN A 113 18.53 5.87 -11.15
N ASP A 114 18.25 5.76 -9.84
CA ASP A 114 19.26 5.68 -8.79
C ASP A 114 19.80 4.25 -8.56
N ARG A 115 19.33 3.30 -9.38
CA ARG A 115 19.73 1.89 -9.48
C ARG A 115 19.50 1.07 -8.22
N SER A 116 20.34 1.25 -7.21
CA SER A 116 20.40 0.32 -6.07
C SER A 116 20.62 1.06 -4.77
N ILE A 117 19.94 0.59 -3.72
CA ILE A 117 20.17 1.01 -2.35
C ILE A 117 21.50 0.40 -1.91
N LYS A 118 22.34 1.20 -1.24
CA LYS A 118 23.70 0.80 -0.83
C LYS A 118 23.94 0.96 0.66
N GLU A 119 23.02 1.60 1.38
CA GLU A 119 23.16 1.99 2.80
C GLU A 119 21.80 2.27 3.46
#